data_AF-A0A6J8E8Y2-F1
#
_entry.id   AF-A0A6J8E8Y2-F1
#
_cell.length_a   1.000
_cell.length_b   1.000
_cell.length_c   1.000
_cell.angle_alpha   90.00
_cell.angle_beta   90.00
_cell.angle_gamma   90.00
#
_symmetry.space_group_name_H-M   'P 1'
#
loop_
_entity.id
_entity.type
_entity.pdbx_description
1 polymer ?
#
loop_
_entity_poly.entity_id
_entity_poly.type
_entity_poly.pdbx_seq_one_letter_code
_entity_poly.pdbx_strand_id
1 'polypeptide(L)'
;MYQDCQDWLDSREKVELCADTSGDKMSLQNKLERLKECAEKVGDREKKLKATKELCEKTTKNSSQHVHEVLRRDIDHLQSEWEDYLARIQQTEEDLQTAMVQWEDFESKFSVCSSWLKDMEQQVKNYELKSTLKEKQTQVERFKKQREEILSHQPEIDRFTDDAQNLMHTSADARLSTQVSQLTNRYRGLLSQVKYEVVLNSCEVVRVVCKHSKNVYASSVSDQNIPSHQWQAY
;
A
#
# COMPACT_ATOMS: atom_id res chain seq x y z
N MET A 1 25.18 -6.99 -41.24
CA MET A 1 24.50 -8.30 -41.17
C MET A 1 24.77 -9.04 -39.86
N TYR A 2 26.01 -9.47 -39.55
CA TYR A 2 26.29 -10.16 -38.27
C TYR A 2 25.97 -9.30 -37.04
N GLN A 3 26.46 -8.05 -37.03
CA GLN A 3 26.18 -7.10 -35.94
C GLN A 3 24.67 -6.83 -35.78
N ASP A 4 23.93 -6.73 -36.89
CA ASP A 4 22.48 -6.48 -36.84
C ASP A 4 21.71 -7.66 -36.23
N CYS A 5 22.11 -8.90 -36.52
CA CYS A 5 21.53 -10.09 -35.91
C CYS A 5 21.86 -10.18 -34.42
N GLN A 6 23.10 -9.85 -34.04
CA GLN A 6 23.51 -9.82 -32.64
C GLN A 6 22.74 -8.75 -31.85
N ASP A 7 22.63 -7.53 -32.39
CA ASP A 7 21.86 -6.45 -31.78
C ASP A 7 20.37 -6.82 -31.60
N TRP A 8 19.83 -7.63 -32.51
CA TRP A 8 18.47 -8.16 -32.42
C TRP A 8 18.30 -9.19 -31.30
N LEU A 9 19.20 -10.17 -31.22
CA LEU A 9 19.20 -11.18 -30.16
C LEU A 9 19.36 -10.54 -28.77
N ASP A 10 20.34 -9.65 -28.62
CA ASP A 10 20.59 -8.93 -27.36
C ASP A 10 19.36 -8.13 -26.91
N SER A 11 18.61 -7.59 -27.86
CA SER A 11 17.40 -6.82 -27.57
C SER A 11 16.21 -7.70 -27.23
N ARG A 12 16.08 -8.90 -27.81
CA ARG A 12 15.08 -9.90 -27.35
C ARG A 12 15.38 -10.34 -25.93
N GLU A 13 16.62 -10.68 -25.63
CA GLU A 13 17.04 -11.06 -24.29
C GLU A 13 16.76 -9.95 -23.26
N LYS A 14 17.05 -8.69 -23.62
CA LYS A 14 16.71 -7.54 -22.75
C LYS A 14 15.21 -7.43 -22.46
N VAL A 15 14.35 -7.65 -23.45
CA VAL A 15 12.89 -7.60 -23.26
C VAL A 15 12.42 -8.73 -22.34
N GLU A 16 12.95 -9.94 -22.52
CA GLU A 16 12.64 -11.09 -21.65
C GLU A 16 13.09 -10.85 -20.20
N LEU A 17 14.25 -10.21 -19.97
CA LEU A 17 14.67 -9.81 -18.63
C LEU A 17 13.78 -8.73 -18.00
N CYS A 18 13.09 -7.92 -18.81
CA CYS A 18 12.16 -6.90 -18.34
C CYS A 18 10.75 -7.47 -18.08
N ALA A 19 10.40 -8.62 -18.65
CA ALA A 19 9.10 -9.28 -18.46
C ALA A 19 8.87 -9.74 -17.02
N ASP A 20 9.94 -9.92 -16.25
CA ASP A 20 9.85 -10.12 -14.81
C ASP A 20 9.39 -8.83 -14.12
N THR A 21 8.18 -8.83 -13.55
CA THR A 21 7.65 -7.71 -12.76
C THR A 21 8.07 -7.75 -11.29
N SER A 22 9.00 -8.62 -10.92
CA SER A 22 9.52 -8.66 -9.55
C SER A 22 10.50 -7.52 -9.28
N GLY A 23 10.49 -7.08 -8.03
CA GLY A 23 11.44 -6.10 -7.50
C GLY A 23 10.77 -4.94 -6.76
N ASP A 24 11.57 -3.93 -6.46
CA ASP A 24 11.11 -2.66 -5.90
C ASP A 24 10.77 -1.66 -7.01
N LYS A 25 10.11 -0.55 -6.64
CA LYS A 25 9.71 0.51 -7.57
C LYS A 25 10.85 1.00 -8.47
N MET A 26 12.05 1.16 -7.90
CA MET A 26 13.24 1.59 -8.64
C MET A 26 13.65 0.56 -9.70
N SER A 27 13.63 -0.72 -9.35
CA SER A 27 13.93 -1.82 -10.26
C SER A 27 12.94 -1.87 -11.43
N LEU A 28 11.64 -1.67 -11.17
CA LEU A 28 10.60 -1.60 -12.20
C LEU A 28 10.78 -0.39 -13.12
N GLN A 29 11.12 0.77 -12.55
CA GLN A 29 11.41 1.98 -13.31
C GLN A 29 12.61 1.80 -14.25
N ASN A 30 13.69 1.16 -13.78
CA ASN A 30 14.85 0.83 -14.60
C ASN A 30 14.50 -0.16 -15.72
N LYS A 31 13.63 -1.15 -15.45
CA LYS A 31 13.13 -2.10 -16.46
C LYS A 31 12.31 -1.37 -17.54
N LEU A 32 11.44 -0.43 -17.16
CA LEU A 32 10.69 0.41 -18.10
C LEU A 32 11.62 1.27 -18.98
N GLU A 33 12.66 1.86 -18.41
CA GLU A 33 13.63 2.64 -19.19
C GLU A 33 14.36 1.78 -20.23
N ARG A 34 14.82 0.59 -19.83
CA ARG A 34 15.43 -0.38 -20.76
C ARG A 34 14.47 -0.85 -21.85
N LEU A 35 13.19 -0.98 -21.54
CA LEU A 35 12.17 -1.35 -22.52
C LEU A 35 11.96 -0.24 -23.55
N LYS A 36 11.97 1.03 -23.11
CA LYS A 36 11.93 2.20 -24.02
C LYS A 36 13.11 2.23 -24.97
N GLU A 37 14.33 1.96 -24.49
CA GLU A 37 15.51 1.82 -25.36
C GLU A 37 15.34 0.73 -26.43
N CYS A 38 14.64 -0.36 -26.10
CA CYS A 38 14.33 -1.42 -27.07
C CYS A 38 13.26 -0.95 -28.07
N ALA A 39 12.25 -0.23 -27.60
CA ALA A 39 11.20 0.35 -28.44
C ALA A 39 11.74 1.39 -29.44
N GLU A 40 12.76 2.18 -29.09
CA GLU A 40 13.39 3.13 -30.02
C GLU A 40 14.01 2.43 -31.25
N LYS A 41 14.50 1.20 -31.07
CA LYS A 41 15.11 0.41 -32.16
C LYS A 41 14.06 -0.27 -33.05
N VAL A 42 12.77 -0.21 -32.70
CA VAL A 42 11.70 -0.89 -33.43
C VAL A 42 11.59 -0.36 -34.85
N GLY A 43 11.58 0.96 -35.02
CA GLY A 43 11.41 1.58 -36.34
C GLY A 43 12.53 1.26 -37.32
N ASP A 44 13.77 1.14 -36.85
CA ASP A 44 14.90 0.78 -37.70
C ASP A 44 14.87 -0.71 -38.09
N ARG A 45 14.35 -1.59 -37.23
CA ARG A 45 14.15 -3.00 -37.55
C ARG A 45 13.02 -3.21 -38.53
N GLU A 46 11.91 -2.50 -38.37
CA GLU A 46 10.79 -2.55 -39.31
C GLU A 46 11.23 -2.15 -40.74
N LYS A 47 12.04 -1.09 -40.87
CA LYS A 47 12.64 -0.69 -42.16
C LYS A 47 13.50 -1.81 -42.75
N LYS A 48 14.33 -2.47 -41.94
CA LYS A 48 15.19 -3.59 -42.39
C LYS A 48 14.34 -4.79 -42.84
N LEU A 49 13.30 -5.16 -42.10
CA LEU A 49 12.38 -6.24 -42.48
C LEU A 49 11.69 -5.93 -43.82
N LYS A 50 11.24 -4.68 -44.02
CA LYS A 50 10.66 -4.22 -45.29
C LYS A 50 11.67 -4.32 -46.44
N ALA A 51 12.90 -3.86 -46.24
CA ALA A 51 13.95 -3.95 -47.26
C ALA A 51 14.29 -5.41 -47.63
N THR A 52 14.31 -6.32 -46.64
CA THR A 52 14.52 -7.77 -46.87
C THR A 52 13.40 -8.36 -47.71
N LYS A 53 12.14 -7.99 -47.45
CA LYS A 53 10.98 -8.42 -48.26
C LYS A 53 11.10 -7.94 -49.71
N GLU A 54 11.39 -6.65 -49.91
CA GLU A 54 11.56 -6.08 -51.26
C GLU A 54 12.72 -6.71 -52.04
N LEU A 55 13.84 -7.03 -51.36
CA LEU A 55 14.98 -7.70 -51.99
C LEU A 55 14.60 -9.14 -52.39
N CYS A 56 13.89 -9.83 -51.53
CA CYS A 56 13.44 -11.19 -51.78
C CYS A 56 12.50 -11.27 -52.99
N GLU A 57 11.53 -10.35 -53.10
CA GLU A 57 10.63 -10.20 -54.25
C GLU A 57 11.39 -9.94 -55.57
N LYS A 58 12.51 -9.21 -55.50
CA LYS A 58 13.37 -8.97 -56.68
C LYS A 58 14.14 -10.23 -57.07
N THR A 59 14.72 -10.93 -56.11
CA THR A 59 15.51 -12.15 -56.33
C THR A 59 14.66 -13.30 -56.86
N THR A 60 13.42 -13.40 -56.40
CA THR A 60 12.49 -14.43 -56.85
C THR A 60 12.15 -14.30 -58.34
N LYS A 61 12.15 -13.10 -58.94
CA LYS A 61 11.84 -12.93 -60.38
C LYS A 61 12.72 -13.74 -61.34
N ASN A 62 13.92 -14.13 -60.92
CA ASN A 62 14.91 -14.85 -61.74
C ASN A 62 15.28 -16.24 -61.16
N SER A 63 14.50 -16.78 -60.23
CA SER A 63 14.84 -17.99 -59.46
C SER A 63 13.92 -19.17 -59.75
N SER A 64 14.30 -20.38 -59.30
CA SER A 64 13.48 -21.59 -59.45
C SER A 64 12.35 -21.64 -58.40
N GLN A 65 11.23 -22.31 -58.72
CA GLN A 65 10.06 -22.44 -57.82
C GLN A 65 10.43 -22.89 -56.39
N HIS A 66 11.39 -23.81 -56.26
CA HIS A 66 11.88 -24.25 -54.96
C HIS A 66 12.50 -23.09 -54.14
N VAL A 67 13.28 -22.21 -54.77
CA VAL A 67 13.88 -21.03 -54.13
C VAL A 67 12.80 -20.02 -53.72
N HIS A 68 11.71 -19.88 -54.49
CA HIS A 68 10.57 -19.06 -54.09
C HIS A 68 9.91 -19.55 -52.80
N GLU A 69 9.68 -20.86 -52.69
CA GLU A 69 9.00 -21.45 -51.54
C GLU A 69 9.82 -21.32 -50.25
N VAL A 70 11.13 -21.54 -50.33
CA VAL A 70 12.05 -21.37 -49.19
C VAL A 70 12.08 -19.90 -48.74
N LEU A 71 12.33 -18.98 -49.67
CA LEU A 71 12.43 -17.55 -49.36
C LEU A 71 11.13 -16.97 -48.80
N ARG A 72 9.98 -17.42 -49.30
CA ARG A 72 8.67 -17.03 -48.75
C ARG A 72 8.51 -17.52 -47.31
N ARG A 73 8.83 -18.79 -47.05
CA ARG A 73 8.77 -19.36 -45.69
C ARG A 73 9.64 -18.58 -44.71
N ASP A 74 10.86 -18.23 -45.11
CA ASP A 74 11.79 -17.48 -44.25
C ASP A 74 11.27 -16.07 -43.95
N ILE A 75 10.66 -15.39 -44.93
CA ILE A 75 10.01 -14.09 -44.71
C ILE A 75 8.83 -14.21 -43.76
N ASP A 76 7.94 -15.19 -44.00
CA ASP A 76 6.76 -15.39 -43.17
C ASP A 76 7.18 -15.70 -41.72
N HIS A 77 8.24 -16.49 -41.54
CA HIS A 77 8.81 -16.76 -40.22
C HIS A 77 9.38 -15.50 -39.55
N LEU A 78 10.21 -14.73 -40.24
CA LEU A 78 10.77 -13.48 -39.72
C LEU A 78 9.68 -12.46 -39.36
N GLN A 79 8.60 -12.42 -40.14
CA GLN A 79 7.45 -11.56 -39.84
C GLN A 79 6.71 -12.02 -38.58
N SER A 80 6.49 -13.33 -38.41
CA SER A 80 5.89 -13.87 -37.19
C SER A 80 6.74 -13.56 -35.96
N GLU A 81 8.05 -13.78 -36.02
CA GLU A 81 8.95 -13.48 -34.89
C GLU A 81 8.98 -11.97 -34.56
N TRP A 82 8.82 -11.12 -35.58
CA TRP A 82 8.73 -9.68 -35.40
C TRP A 82 7.43 -9.26 -34.71
N GLU A 83 6.30 -9.81 -35.14
CA GLU A 83 4.99 -9.56 -34.52
C GLU A 83 4.96 -10.05 -33.07
N ASP A 84 5.51 -11.24 -32.79
CA ASP A 84 5.66 -11.78 -31.44
C ASP A 84 6.55 -10.88 -30.56
N TYR A 85 7.63 -10.34 -31.12
CA TYR A 85 8.52 -9.43 -30.41
C TYR A 85 7.83 -8.11 -30.03
N LEU A 86 7.03 -7.53 -30.93
CA LEU A 86 6.26 -6.33 -30.65
C LEU A 86 5.20 -6.57 -29.58
N ALA A 87 4.46 -7.68 -29.70
CA ALA A 87 3.48 -8.09 -28.70
C ALA A 87 4.12 -8.28 -27.33
N ARG A 88 5.33 -8.88 -27.28
CA ARG A 88 6.07 -9.04 -26.03
C ARG A 88 6.48 -7.70 -25.42
N ILE A 89 6.99 -6.75 -26.22
CA ILE A 89 7.32 -5.40 -25.70
C ILE A 89 6.09 -4.76 -25.09
N GLN A 90 4.97 -4.76 -25.81
CA GLN A 90 3.74 -4.12 -25.35
C GLN A 90 3.23 -4.76 -24.05
N GLN A 91 3.15 -6.09 -24.01
CA GLN A 91 2.70 -6.81 -22.81
C GLN A 91 3.60 -6.52 -21.60
N THR A 92 4.93 -6.59 -21.79
CA THR A 92 5.90 -6.28 -20.74
C THR A 92 5.75 -4.83 -20.26
N GLU A 93 5.47 -3.88 -21.16
CA GLU A 93 5.24 -2.49 -20.79
C GLU A 93 3.99 -2.33 -19.93
N GLU A 94 2.87 -2.93 -20.35
CA GLU A 94 1.59 -2.90 -19.63
C GLU A 94 1.71 -3.54 -18.23
N ASP A 95 2.41 -4.67 -18.14
CA ASP A 95 2.64 -5.38 -16.88
C ASP A 95 3.51 -4.56 -15.91
N LEU A 96 4.61 -3.96 -16.40
CA LEU A 96 5.47 -3.10 -15.60
C LEU A 96 4.77 -1.80 -15.16
N GLN A 97 3.98 -1.19 -16.04
CA GLN A 97 3.18 -0.01 -15.71
C GLN A 97 2.12 -0.33 -14.64
N THR A 98 1.46 -1.49 -14.76
CA THR A 98 0.50 -1.95 -13.76
C THR A 98 1.16 -2.14 -12.40
N ALA A 99 2.34 -2.78 -12.35
CA ALA A 99 3.11 -2.94 -11.13
C ALA A 99 3.55 -1.59 -10.53
N MET A 100 3.95 -0.63 -11.37
CA MET A 100 4.29 0.74 -10.92
C MET A 100 3.10 1.46 -10.28
N VAL A 101 1.91 1.36 -10.87
CA VAL A 101 0.69 1.96 -10.31
C VAL A 101 0.36 1.34 -8.95
N GLN A 102 0.51 0.02 -8.79
CA GLN A 102 0.32 -0.65 -7.50
C GLN A 102 1.29 -0.13 -6.43
N TRP A 103 2.57 0.10 -6.79
CA TRP A 103 3.56 0.69 -5.91
C TRP A 103 3.21 2.12 -5.49
N GLU A 104 2.77 2.95 -6.43
CA GLU A 104 2.38 4.34 -6.16
C GLU A 104 1.16 4.42 -5.24
N ASP A 105 0.16 3.58 -5.47
CA ASP A 105 -1.03 3.49 -4.64
C ASP A 105 -0.69 3.02 -3.21
N PHE A 106 0.17 2.00 -3.09
CA PHE A 106 0.68 1.55 -1.79
C PHE A 106 1.43 2.66 -1.03
N GLU A 107 2.39 3.35 -1.68
CA GLU A 107 3.17 4.43 -1.05
C GLU A 107 2.28 5.59 -0.60
N SER A 108 1.29 5.95 -1.44
CA SER A 108 0.30 6.98 -1.13
C SER A 108 -0.52 6.61 0.10
N LYS A 109 -1.10 5.40 0.13
CA LYS A 109 -1.89 4.89 1.26
C LYS A 109 -1.05 4.78 2.53
N PHE A 110 0.18 4.26 2.43
CA PHE A 110 1.10 4.18 3.55
C PHE A 110 1.38 5.56 4.16
N SER A 111 1.66 6.56 3.31
CA SER A 111 1.90 7.94 3.75
C SER A 111 0.69 8.52 4.48
N VAL A 112 -0.51 8.41 3.90
CA VAL A 112 -1.76 8.90 4.48
C VAL A 112 -2.04 8.24 5.83
N CYS A 113 -2.02 6.90 5.89
CA CYS A 113 -2.26 6.16 7.13
C CYS A 113 -1.21 6.46 8.21
N SER A 114 0.07 6.55 7.83
CA SER A 114 1.16 6.82 8.78
C SER A 114 1.08 8.25 9.35
N SER A 115 0.69 9.23 8.53
CA SER A 115 0.46 10.61 8.97
C SER A 115 -0.71 10.70 9.93
N TRP A 116 -1.86 10.11 9.55
CA TRP A 116 -3.03 10.09 10.42
C TRP A 116 -2.75 9.40 11.76
N LEU A 117 -2.05 8.26 11.75
CA LEU A 117 -1.64 7.55 12.97
C LEU A 117 -0.77 8.46 13.85
N LYS A 118 0.19 9.16 13.27
CA LYS A 118 1.07 10.07 14.00
C LYS A 118 0.28 11.19 14.68
N ASP A 119 -0.65 11.80 13.97
CA ASP A 119 -1.47 12.89 14.49
C ASP A 119 -2.40 12.39 15.61
N MET A 120 -3.05 11.25 15.42
CA MET A 120 -3.93 10.66 16.43
C MET A 120 -3.14 10.19 17.67
N GLU A 121 -1.97 9.57 17.49
CA GLU A 121 -1.05 9.22 18.58
C GLU A 121 -0.67 10.46 19.42
N GLN A 122 -0.40 11.61 18.78
CA GLN A 122 -0.13 12.85 19.49
C GLN A 122 -1.35 13.38 20.24
N GLN A 123 -2.54 13.33 19.62
CA GLN A 123 -3.78 13.76 20.28
C GLN A 123 -4.11 12.93 21.51
N VAL A 124 -3.78 11.64 21.51
CA VAL A 124 -3.96 10.74 22.65
C VAL A 124 -2.87 10.93 23.71
N LYS A 125 -1.62 11.20 23.30
CA LYS A 125 -0.48 11.43 24.21
C LYS A 125 -0.50 12.78 24.92
N ASN A 126 -1.01 13.84 24.28
CA ASN A 126 -1.05 15.20 24.83
C ASN A 126 -2.14 15.36 25.91
N TYR A 127 -2.16 14.47 26.91
CA TYR A 127 -3.08 14.53 28.03
C TYR A 127 -2.43 15.20 29.25
N GLU A 128 -3.23 16.00 29.95
CA GLU A 128 -2.90 16.56 31.26
C GLU A 128 -3.92 16.05 32.29
N LEU A 129 -3.46 15.82 33.52
CA LEU A 129 -4.33 15.47 34.65
C LEU A 129 -5.35 16.58 34.89
N LYS A 130 -6.63 16.23 34.89
CA LYS A 130 -7.73 17.16 35.20
C LYS A 130 -8.14 17.09 36.68
N SER A 131 -8.37 18.27 37.27
CA SER A 131 -8.56 18.44 38.71
C SER A 131 -10.02 18.34 39.14
N THR A 132 -10.98 18.64 38.25
CA THR A 132 -12.40 18.63 38.58
C THR A 132 -13.15 17.44 37.97
N LEU A 133 -14.25 17.03 38.62
CA LEU A 133 -15.11 15.95 38.14
C LEU A 133 -15.67 16.22 36.74
N LYS A 134 -16.09 17.47 36.47
CA LYS A 134 -16.64 17.88 35.18
C LYS A 134 -15.59 17.76 34.07
N GLU A 135 -14.34 18.14 34.33
CA GLU A 135 -13.26 17.99 33.35
C GLU A 135 -12.94 16.51 33.09
N LYS A 136 -12.94 15.65 34.13
CA LYS A 136 -12.76 14.20 33.97
C LYS A 136 -13.89 13.56 33.15
N GLN A 137 -15.14 13.98 33.33
CA GLN A 137 -16.27 13.50 32.52
C GLN A 137 -16.13 13.91 31.04
N THR A 138 -15.82 15.18 30.77
CA THR A 138 -15.55 15.67 29.41
C THR A 138 -14.39 14.90 28.76
N GLN A 139 -13.38 14.54 29.55
CA GLN A 139 -12.23 13.76 29.07
C GLN A 139 -12.61 12.33 28.66
N VAL A 140 -13.47 11.65 29.43
CA VAL A 140 -14.00 10.33 29.04
C VAL A 140 -14.75 10.41 27.71
N GLU A 141 -15.60 11.43 27.52
CA GLU A 141 -16.33 11.61 26.26
C GLU A 141 -15.39 11.92 25.09
N ARG A 142 -14.33 12.71 25.30
CA ARG A 142 -13.28 12.93 24.28
C ARG A 142 -12.62 11.62 23.85
N PHE A 143 -12.19 10.79 24.80
CA PHE A 143 -11.55 9.51 24.47
C PHE A 143 -12.50 8.52 23.79
N LYS A 144 -13.80 8.52 24.16
CA LYS A 144 -14.82 7.73 23.45
C LYS A 144 -14.94 8.15 21.99
N LYS A 145 -14.99 9.47 21.73
CA LYS A 145 -15.04 10.00 20.36
C LYS A 145 -13.79 9.64 19.56
N GLN A 146 -12.60 9.80 20.16
CA GLN A 146 -11.35 9.39 19.52
C GLN A 146 -11.33 7.89 19.21
N ARG A 147 -11.87 7.06 20.11
CA ARG A 147 -12.00 5.61 19.86
C ARG A 147 -12.88 5.33 18.66
N GLU A 148 -14.02 6.01 18.55
CA GLU A 148 -14.93 5.86 17.40
C GLU A 148 -14.26 6.29 16.09
N GLU A 149 -13.51 7.39 16.11
CA GLU A 149 -12.73 7.86 14.94
C GLU A 149 -11.61 6.88 14.55
N ILE A 150 -10.92 6.28 15.53
CA ILE A 150 -9.91 5.26 15.24
C ILE A 150 -10.57 4.02 14.62
N LEU A 151 -11.69 3.57 15.18
CA LEU A 151 -12.42 2.42 14.65
C LEU A 151 -13.00 2.69 13.26
N SER A 152 -13.37 3.92 12.93
CA SER A 152 -13.85 4.27 11.60
C SER A 152 -12.76 4.19 10.53
N HIS A 153 -11.48 4.21 10.91
CA HIS A 153 -10.33 4.04 10.01
C HIS A 153 -9.91 2.57 9.82
N GLN A 154 -10.55 1.62 10.52
CA GLN A 154 -10.29 0.18 10.37
C GLN A 154 -10.37 -0.28 8.89
N PRO A 155 -11.41 0.10 8.11
CA PRO A 155 -11.54 -0.35 6.73
C PRO A 155 -10.38 0.11 5.84
N GLU A 156 -9.86 1.31 6.06
CA GLU A 156 -8.70 1.86 5.34
C GLU A 156 -7.42 1.08 5.68
N ILE A 157 -7.22 0.71 6.94
CA ILE A 157 -6.09 -0.12 7.39
C ILE A 157 -6.18 -1.53 6.80
N ASP A 158 -7.38 -2.11 6.76
CA ASP A 158 -7.61 -3.43 6.17
C ASP A 158 -7.31 -3.40 4.66
N ARG A 159 -7.85 -2.43 3.93
CA ARG A 159 -7.56 -2.23 2.49
C ARG A 159 -6.08 -2.06 2.22
N PHE A 160 -5.40 -1.19 2.99
CA PHE A 160 -3.95 -1.02 2.90
C PHE A 160 -3.21 -2.35 3.09
N THR A 161 -3.64 -3.17 4.04
CA THR A 161 -3.01 -4.47 4.32
C THR A 161 -3.23 -5.45 3.16
N ASP A 162 -4.43 -5.49 2.59
CA ASP A 162 -4.76 -6.34 1.44
C ASP A 162 -3.95 -5.92 0.19
N ASP A 163 -3.87 -4.63 -0.10
CA ASP A 163 -3.07 -4.10 -1.21
C ASP A 163 -1.59 -4.43 -1.04
N ALA A 164 -1.08 -4.32 0.19
CA ALA A 164 0.30 -4.65 0.49
C ALA A 164 0.57 -6.16 0.37
N GLN A 165 -0.38 -7.02 0.73
CA GLN A 165 -0.25 -8.47 0.52
C GLN A 165 -0.20 -8.81 -0.97
N ASN A 166 -1.07 -8.20 -1.78
CA ASN A 166 -1.05 -8.37 -3.24
C ASN A 166 0.30 -7.95 -3.82
N LEU A 167 0.82 -6.78 -3.40
CA LEU A 167 2.12 -6.29 -3.83
C LEU A 167 3.28 -7.18 -3.35
N MET A 168 3.19 -7.80 -2.18
CA MET A 168 4.20 -8.75 -1.68
C MET A 168 4.22 -10.08 -2.46
N HIS A 169 3.13 -10.44 -3.13
CA HIS A 169 3.11 -11.63 -4.01
C HIS A 169 3.83 -11.38 -5.33
N THR A 170 3.85 -10.13 -5.80
CA THR A 170 4.49 -9.72 -7.06
C THR A 170 5.89 -9.12 -6.83
N SER A 171 6.15 -8.56 -5.65
CA SER A 171 7.41 -7.93 -5.27
C SER A 171 8.30 -8.86 -4.45
N ALA A 172 9.62 -8.77 -4.70
CA ALA A 172 10.65 -9.38 -3.86
C ALA A 172 11.15 -8.44 -2.74
N ASP A 173 10.50 -7.29 -2.50
CA ASP A 173 10.98 -6.30 -1.52
C ASP A 173 10.58 -6.65 -0.08
N ALA A 174 11.55 -7.14 0.70
CA ALA A 174 11.39 -7.45 2.11
C ALA A 174 11.00 -6.24 3.00
N ARG A 175 11.18 -5.00 2.53
CA ARG A 175 10.81 -3.79 3.27
C ARG A 175 9.29 -3.64 3.39
N LEU A 176 8.52 -4.13 2.41
CA LEU A 176 7.05 -4.07 2.43
C LEU A 176 6.47 -4.71 3.69
N SER A 177 6.86 -5.95 3.98
CA SER A 177 6.42 -6.68 5.17
C SER A 177 6.73 -5.93 6.46
N THR A 178 7.91 -5.31 6.53
CA THR A 178 8.32 -4.51 7.68
C THR A 178 7.46 -3.27 7.85
N GLN A 179 7.23 -2.51 6.77
CA GLN A 179 6.40 -1.30 6.80
C GLN A 179 4.95 -1.60 7.19
N VAL A 180 4.35 -2.64 6.59
CA VAL A 180 2.99 -3.09 6.87
C VAL A 180 2.86 -3.52 8.33
N SER A 181 3.79 -4.34 8.82
CA SER A 181 3.80 -4.80 10.22
C SER A 181 3.93 -3.63 11.20
N GLN A 182 4.83 -2.68 10.93
CA GLN A 182 4.98 -1.49 11.78
C GLN A 182 3.71 -0.64 11.82
N LEU A 183 3.09 -0.37 10.67
CA LEU A 183 1.87 0.44 10.60
C LEU A 183 0.72 -0.25 11.32
N THR A 184 0.53 -1.55 11.08
CA THR A 184 -0.53 -2.34 11.72
C THR A 184 -0.34 -2.42 13.24
N ASN A 185 0.89 -2.59 13.72
CA ASN A 185 1.19 -2.64 15.15
C ASN A 185 0.98 -1.28 15.83
N ARG A 186 1.33 -0.17 15.17
CA ARG A 186 1.04 1.19 15.66
C ARG A 186 -0.47 1.41 15.80
N TYR A 187 -1.24 1.04 14.79
CA TYR A 187 -2.70 1.14 14.82
C TYR A 187 -3.33 0.31 15.95
N ARG A 188 -2.93 -0.96 16.11
CA ARG A 188 -3.38 -1.81 17.22
C ARG A 188 -2.97 -1.25 18.59
N GLY A 189 -1.76 -0.73 18.69
CA GLY A 189 -1.24 -0.08 19.90
C GLY A 189 -2.06 1.14 20.29
N LEU A 190 -2.38 2.00 19.32
CA LEU A 190 -3.22 3.18 19.49
C LEU A 190 -4.64 2.82 19.96
N LEU A 191 -5.27 1.82 19.34
CA LEU A 191 -6.56 1.29 19.78
C LEU A 191 -6.52 0.80 21.23
N SER A 192 -5.48 0.06 21.60
CA SER A 192 -5.28 -0.44 22.97
C SER A 192 -5.10 0.72 23.97
N GLN A 193 -4.29 1.72 23.60
CA GLN A 193 -4.03 2.89 24.43
C GLN A 193 -5.32 3.67 24.69
N VAL A 194 -6.08 4.01 23.66
CA VAL A 194 -7.35 4.74 23.83
C VAL A 194 -8.36 3.92 24.64
N LYS A 195 -8.44 2.61 24.41
CA LYS A 195 -9.29 1.73 25.22
C LYS A 195 -8.92 1.79 26.70
N TYR A 196 -7.63 1.74 27.03
CA TYR A 196 -7.14 1.84 28.40
C TYR A 196 -7.45 3.20 29.03
N GLU A 197 -7.23 4.30 28.30
CA GLU A 197 -7.54 5.67 28.76
C GLU A 197 -9.03 5.85 29.07
N VAL A 198 -9.94 5.34 28.22
CA VAL A 198 -11.39 5.37 28.49
C VAL A 198 -11.73 4.65 29.80
N VAL A 199 -11.18 3.45 30.01
CA VAL A 199 -11.47 2.62 31.20
C VAL A 199 -10.91 3.28 32.47
N LEU A 200 -9.65 3.70 32.47
CA LEU A 200 -9.02 4.36 33.61
C LEU A 200 -9.79 5.60 34.04
N ASN A 201 -10.06 6.51 33.10
CA ASN A 201 -10.72 7.78 33.41
C ASN A 201 -12.16 7.55 33.89
N SER A 202 -12.87 6.57 33.32
CA SER A 202 -14.21 6.20 33.80
C SER A 202 -14.18 5.69 35.26
N CYS A 203 -13.21 4.84 35.60
CA CYS A 203 -13.02 4.35 36.97
C CYS A 203 -12.68 5.48 37.95
N GLU A 204 -11.88 6.47 37.53
CA GLU A 204 -11.59 7.64 38.36
C GLU A 204 -12.82 8.51 38.60
N VAL A 205 -13.65 8.73 37.58
CA VAL A 205 -14.93 9.45 37.72
C VAL A 205 -15.80 8.75 38.75
N VAL A 206 -15.97 7.42 38.66
CA VAL A 206 -16.75 6.63 39.63
C VAL A 206 -16.17 6.76 41.04
N ARG A 207 -14.83 6.67 41.19
CA ARG A 207 -14.16 6.82 42.49
C ARG A 207 -14.43 8.18 43.13
N VAL A 208 -14.35 9.26 42.36
CA VAL A 208 -14.59 10.64 42.84
C VAL A 208 -16.06 10.82 43.24
N VAL A 209 -17.00 10.36 42.42
CA VAL A 209 -18.45 10.41 42.72
C VAL A 209 -18.75 9.64 44.00
N CYS A 210 -18.28 8.39 44.12
CA CYS A 210 -18.49 7.58 45.32
C CYS A 210 -17.92 8.23 46.59
N LYS A 211 -16.73 8.85 46.51
CA LYS A 211 -16.13 9.57 47.65
C LYS A 211 -16.96 10.80 48.02
N HIS A 212 -17.44 11.56 47.04
CA HIS A 212 -18.31 12.70 47.26
C HIS A 212 -19.63 12.28 47.91
N SER A 213 -20.32 11.26 47.39
CA SER A 213 -21.57 10.76 47.97
C SER A 213 -21.40 10.24 49.40
N LYS A 214 -20.31 9.54 49.70
CA LYS A 214 -19.98 9.11 51.08
C LYS A 214 -19.77 10.29 52.02
N ASN A 215 -19.05 11.33 51.57
CA ASN A 215 -18.81 12.53 52.37
C ASN A 215 -20.11 13.29 52.65
N VAL A 216 -20.96 13.49 51.63
CA VAL A 216 -22.27 14.15 51.79
C VAL A 216 -23.14 13.37 52.78
N TYR A 217 -23.22 12.05 52.63
CA TYR A 217 -23.97 11.20 53.55
C TYR A 217 -23.44 11.30 54.98
N ALA A 218 -22.12 11.23 55.18
CA ALA A 218 -21.50 11.36 56.50
C ALA A 218 -21.79 12.74 57.13
N SER A 219 -21.73 13.82 56.36
CA SER A 219 -22.08 15.17 56.84
C SER A 219 -23.56 15.27 57.22
N SER A 220 -24.48 14.76 56.40
CA SER A 220 -25.92 14.78 56.71
C SER A 220 -26.27 13.97 57.97
N VAL A 221 -25.59 12.85 58.22
CA VAL A 221 -25.76 12.06 59.44
C VAL A 221 -25.15 12.76 60.67
N SER A 222 -24.06 13.52 60.47
CA SER A 222 -23.42 14.31 61.54
C SER A 222 -24.28 15.51 61.95
N ASP A 223 -24.90 16.19 60.98
CA ASP A 223 -25.80 17.32 61.21
C ASP A 223 -27.13 16.90 61.86
N GLN A 224 -27.50 15.62 61.73
CA GLN A 224 -28.67 15.05 62.39
C GLN A 224 -28.48 14.76 63.89
N ASN A 225 -27.39 15.24 64.52
CA ASN A 225 -27.09 15.10 65.96
C ASN A 225 -28.36 15.01 66.83
N ILE A 226 -28.85 13.78 67.04
CA ILE A 226 -30.08 13.51 67.77
C ILE A 226 -29.74 13.85 69.22
N PRO A 227 -30.37 14.88 69.83
CA PRO A 227 -30.05 15.25 71.20
C PRO A 227 -30.29 14.05 72.11
N SER A 228 -29.27 13.66 72.88
CA SER A 228 -29.28 12.55 73.84
C SER A 228 -30.34 12.67 74.94
N HIS A 229 -31.12 13.75 74.97
CA HIS A 229 -32.20 14.00 75.91
C HIS A 229 -33.56 13.39 75.53
N GLN A 230 -33.71 12.72 74.36
CA GLN A 230 -34.98 12.08 73.98
C GLN A 230 -35.13 10.61 74.42
N TRP A 231 -34.19 10.03 75.17
CA TRP A 231 -34.28 8.63 75.67
C TRP A 231 -34.77 8.50 77.13
N GLN A 232 -35.56 9.45 77.63
CA GLN A 232 -36.24 9.32 78.94
C GLN A 232 -37.70 9.76 78.84
N ALA A 233 -38.57 8.87 78.36
CA ALA A 233 -39.94 8.68 78.82
C ALA A 233 -40.64 7.71 77.86
N TYR A 234 -40.69 6.43 78.25
CA TYR A 234 -41.84 5.50 78.27
C TYR A 234 -41.33 4.07 78.30
#